data_AF-A0AAV1KEM8-F1
#
_entry.id   AF-A0AAV1KEM8-F1
#
_cell.length_a   1.000
_cell.length_b   1.000
_cell.length_c   1.000
_cell.angle_alpha   90.00
_cell.angle_beta   90.00
_cell.angle_gamma   90.00
#
_symmetry.space_group_name_H-M   'P 1'
#
loop_
_entity.id
_entity.type
_entity.pdbx_description
1 polymer ?
#
loop_
_entity_poly.entity_id
_entity_poly.type
_entity_poly.pdbx_seq_one_letter_code
_entity_poly.pdbx_strand_id
1 'polypeptide(L)'
;MNTLVDWLANTPTYTTFRINKLRNFDIKNLTNCLEVQRKELGSEQIPNFFFLKEDCLIVDRWPENVVMEKSKNEVIVDVSCATAVLRGAHVYAPGVLGLSSNCKLGEKVDVYGDLDGHCKRGLKVQYIGKKVYVGTGYLKMLRHNLFDNGAQNSGVAVSMLLPASKLPVINETIYPEGQVLLQNLPSIVVGWVVNPQPNEIILDMCAAPGNKTTHLGEMSNNKAFIIALDKTQQKADKIVKNCKAHGITCVNVFAFNSVNCYTECGDGEVIKPPFPLNSFDKVLLDAPCSGLGQRPLLVNKISSKMLESYKFVQRKLFNAAVKVLKVGGILVYSTCTINEEENERMVAWVLEKFPVLKLIPAEPLLGGPGLPNNGLTDEQRIMVQRFGPEDDSLRPVEDIYKNSIGFFIAKFTKIK
;
A
#
# COMPACT_ATOMS: atom_id res chain seq x y z
N MET A 1 -13.77 -8.55 -18.95
CA MET A 1 -13.97 -7.16 -18.46
C MET A 1 -14.78 -7.14 -17.15
N ASN A 2 -15.95 -7.79 -17.06
CA ASN A 2 -16.71 -7.86 -15.79
C ASN A 2 -15.91 -8.48 -14.62
N THR A 3 -15.13 -9.53 -14.87
CA THR A 3 -14.33 -10.22 -13.83
C THR A 3 -13.27 -9.34 -13.15
N LEU A 4 -12.61 -8.45 -13.89
CA LEU A 4 -11.58 -7.56 -13.34
C LEU A 4 -12.19 -6.43 -12.49
N VAL A 5 -13.32 -5.87 -12.94
CA VAL A 5 -14.04 -4.84 -12.18
C VAL A 5 -14.57 -5.41 -10.87
N ASP A 6 -15.16 -6.62 -10.92
CA ASP A 6 -15.63 -7.32 -9.73
C ASP A 6 -14.46 -7.64 -8.79
N TRP A 7 -13.31 -8.08 -9.32
CA TRP A 7 -12.11 -8.31 -8.53
C TRP A 7 -11.61 -7.04 -7.83
N LEU A 8 -11.56 -5.91 -8.55
CA LEU A 8 -11.14 -4.61 -8.00
C LEU A 8 -12.08 -4.12 -6.89
N ALA A 9 -13.39 -4.30 -7.06
CA ALA A 9 -14.39 -3.91 -6.07
C ALA A 9 -14.30 -4.75 -4.78
N ASN A 10 -13.83 -6.00 -4.89
CA ASN A 10 -13.69 -6.91 -3.77
C ASN A 10 -12.45 -6.61 -2.91
N THR A 11 -12.59 -6.84 -1.60
CA THR A 11 -11.48 -6.70 -0.65
C THR A 11 -10.55 -7.91 -0.75
N PRO A 12 -9.21 -7.73 -0.69
CA PRO A 12 -8.28 -8.85 -0.55
C PRO A 12 -8.66 -9.72 0.65
N THR A 13 -8.58 -11.05 0.52
CA THR A 13 -9.00 -11.99 1.59
C THR A 13 -8.05 -12.05 2.77
N TYR A 14 -6.87 -11.46 2.65
CA TYR A 14 -5.81 -11.51 3.64
C TYR A 14 -5.44 -10.11 4.13
N THR A 15 -5.14 -10.02 5.42
CA THR A 15 -4.41 -8.90 6.01
C THR A 15 -2.92 -9.25 6.01
N THR A 16 -2.10 -8.32 5.55
CA THR A 16 -0.65 -8.49 5.47
C THR A 16 0.03 -7.47 6.37
N PHE A 17 0.91 -7.96 7.24
CA PHE A 17 1.77 -7.16 8.10
C PHE A 17 3.22 -7.31 7.69
N ARG A 18 3.91 -6.19 7.55
CA ARG A 18 5.36 -6.16 7.58
C ARG A 18 5.83 -6.12 9.04
N ILE A 19 6.70 -7.04 9.41
CA ILE A 19 7.30 -7.09 10.75
C ILE A 19 8.66 -6.40 10.73
N ASN A 20 8.85 -5.42 11.62
CA ASN A 20 10.12 -4.74 11.77
C ASN A 20 11.12 -5.62 12.53
N LYS A 21 12.04 -6.23 11.80
CA LYS A 21 13.06 -7.14 12.36
C LYS A 21 14.07 -6.47 13.30
N LEU A 22 14.12 -5.14 13.35
CA LEU A 22 14.98 -4.39 14.28
C LEU A 22 14.37 -4.24 15.66
N ARG A 23 13.13 -4.67 15.84
CA ARG A 23 12.38 -4.56 17.09
C ARG A 23 11.85 -5.92 17.51
N ASN A 24 11.59 -6.05 18.80
CA ASN A 24 10.94 -7.24 19.32
C ASN A 24 9.51 -7.32 18.79
N PHE A 25 9.16 -8.50 18.30
CA PHE A 25 7.81 -8.85 17.86
C PHE A 25 7.36 -10.07 18.67
N ASP A 26 6.21 -9.97 19.35
CA ASP A 26 5.61 -11.09 20.07
C ASP A 26 4.27 -11.47 19.43
N ILE A 27 4.25 -12.63 18.78
CA ILE A 27 3.06 -13.18 18.12
C ILE A 27 1.88 -13.37 19.09
N LYS A 28 2.15 -13.54 20.41
CA LYS A 28 1.10 -13.69 21.41
C LYS A 28 0.17 -12.47 21.50
N ASN A 29 0.67 -11.27 21.17
CA ASN A 29 -0.17 -10.07 21.13
C ASN A 29 -1.27 -10.19 20.07
N LEU A 30 -0.92 -10.71 18.88
CA LEU A 30 -1.91 -11.02 17.85
C LEU A 30 -2.87 -12.12 18.30
N THR A 31 -2.35 -13.23 18.85
CA THR A 31 -3.19 -14.35 19.31
C THR A 31 -4.19 -13.90 20.36
N ASN A 32 -3.76 -13.11 21.35
CA ASN A 32 -4.63 -12.56 22.38
C ASN A 32 -5.70 -11.61 21.79
N CYS A 33 -5.31 -10.76 20.84
CA CYS A 33 -6.24 -9.87 20.16
C CYS A 33 -7.34 -10.65 19.40
N LEU A 34 -6.94 -11.70 18.67
CA LEU A 34 -7.87 -12.57 17.95
C LEU A 34 -8.75 -13.36 18.91
N GLU A 35 -8.24 -13.85 20.04
CA GLU A 35 -9.05 -14.56 21.05
C GLU A 35 -10.12 -13.67 21.70
N VAL A 36 -9.81 -12.39 21.95
CA VAL A 36 -10.81 -11.42 22.44
C VAL A 36 -11.92 -11.24 21.40
N GLN A 37 -11.54 -10.99 20.14
CA GLN A 37 -12.51 -10.85 19.04
C GLN A 37 -13.33 -12.14 18.83
N ARG A 38 -12.71 -13.31 18.94
CA ARG A 38 -13.37 -14.62 18.80
C ARG A 38 -14.53 -14.75 19.78
N LYS A 39 -14.30 -14.40 21.05
CA LYS A 39 -15.34 -14.43 22.10
C LYS A 39 -16.46 -13.46 21.82
N GLU A 40 -16.14 -12.23 21.38
CA GLU A 40 -17.15 -11.23 21.05
C GLU A 40 -18.00 -11.60 19.82
N LEU A 41 -17.39 -12.29 18.85
CA LEU A 41 -18.04 -12.76 17.63
C LEU A 41 -18.75 -14.11 17.80
N GLY A 42 -18.59 -14.78 18.95
CA GLY A 42 -19.14 -16.12 19.17
C GLY A 42 -18.56 -17.17 18.22
N SER A 43 -17.32 -16.99 17.73
CA SER A 43 -16.69 -17.92 16.81
C SER A 43 -16.02 -19.09 17.55
N GLU A 44 -16.04 -20.28 16.96
CA GLU A 44 -15.42 -21.48 17.55
C GLU A 44 -13.89 -21.43 17.49
N GLN A 45 -13.31 -20.75 16.49
CA GLN A 45 -11.88 -20.69 16.23
C GLN A 45 -11.42 -19.28 15.84
N ILE A 46 -10.16 -18.95 16.13
CA ILE A 46 -9.53 -17.75 15.58
C ILE A 46 -9.17 -17.96 14.10
N PRO A 47 -9.01 -16.89 13.30
CA PRO A 47 -8.47 -16.99 11.95
C PRO A 47 -7.05 -17.56 11.98
N ASN A 48 -6.72 -18.33 10.94
CA ASN A 48 -5.37 -18.81 10.74
C ASN A 48 -4.43 -17.65 10.39
N PHE A 49 -3.15 -17.77 10.77
CA PHE A 49 -2.11 -16.82 10.43
C PHE A 49 -0.76 -17.54 10.30
N PHE A 50 0.08 -17.07 9.38
CA PHE A 50 1.37 -17.69 9.09
C PHE A 50 2.36 -16.67 8.52
N PHE A 51 3.65 -16.97 8.66
CA PHE A 51 4.72 -16.18 8.06
C PHE A 51 4.98 -16.67 6.64
N LEU A 52 4.85 -15.78 5.67
CA LEU A 52 5.30 -16.05 4.30
C LEU A 52 6.83 -15.94 4.19
N LYS A 53 7.39 -14.97 4.90
CA LYS A 53 8.81 -14.82 5.26
C LYS A 53 8.89 -14.24 6.66
N GLU A 54 10.07 -14.24 7.26
CA GLU A 54 10.31 -13.73 8.61
C GLU A 54 9.78 -12.30 8.85
N ASP A 55 9.76 -11.45 7.81
CA ASP A 55 9.29 -10.07 7.86
C ASP A 55 7.87 -9.87 7.30
N CYS A 56 7.14 -10.93 6.94
CA CYS A 56 5.82 -10.85 6.32
C CYS A 56 4.84 -11.85 6.94
N LEU A 57 3.96 -11.33 7.80
CA LEU A 57 2.91 -12.09 8.45
C LEU A 57 1.59 -11.93 7.70
N ILE A 58 0.94 -13.05 7.42
CA ILE A 58 -0.37 -13.15 6.76
C ILE A 58 -1.40 -13.57 7.80
N VAL A 59 -2.55 -12.91 7.80
CA VAL A 59 -3.69 -13.24 8.65
C VAL A 59 -4.92 -13.42 7.77
N ASP A 60 -5.58 -14.56 7.93
CA ASP A 60 -6.80 -14.90 7.20
C ASP A 60 -8.01 -14.12 7.74
N ARG A 61 -9.08 -14.08 6.95
CA ARG A 61 -10.40 -13.59 7.39
C ARG A 61 -11.08 -14.56 8.34
N TRP A 62 -12.05 -14.06 9.11
CA TRP A 62 -12.92 -14.89 9.92
C TRP A 62 -13.70 -15.92 9.06
N PRO A 63 -14.00 -17.12 9.61
CA PRO A 63 -14.79 -18.13 8.92
C PRO A 63 -16.15 -17.63 8.40
N GLU A 64 -16.64 -18.25 7.33
CA GLU A 64 -17.86 -17.77 6.65
C GLU A 64 -19.13 -17.83 7.52
N ASN A 65 -19.18 -18.75 8.49
CA ASN A 65 -20.27 -18.88 9.45
C ASN A 65 -20.31 -17.76 10.51
N VAL A 66 -19.26 -16.94 10.62
CA VAL A 66 -19.28 -15.74 11.47
C VAL A 66 -20.10 -14.66 10.76
N VAL A 67 -21.30 -14.41 11.28
CA VAL A 67 -22.27 -13.44 10.73
C VAL A 67 -22.80 -12.57 11.87
N MET A 68 -23.05 -11.30 11.57
CA MET A 68 -23.64 -10.35 12.51
C MET A 68 -25.03 -9.96 12.06
N GLU A 69 -25.97 -9.91 13.01
CA GLU A 69 -27.27 -9.30 12.78
C GLU A 69 -27.12 -7.78 12.55
N LYS A 70 -27.81 -7.29 11.53
CA LYS A 70 -27.80 -5.86 11.18
C LYS A 70 -28.47 -5.03 12.27
N SER A 71 -27.85 -3.91 12.60
CA SER A 71 -28.45 -2.91 13.49
C SER A 71 -29.53 -2.09 12.78
N LYS A 72 -30.42 -1.48 13.57
CA LYS A 72 -31.39 -0.48 13.07
C LYS A 72 -30.76 0.89 12.85
N ASN A 73 -29.61 1.17 13.49
CA ASN A 73 -28.94 2.46 13.44
C ASN A 73 -27.78 2.44 12.44
N GLU A 74 -27.68 3.49 11.64
CA GLU A 74 -26.70 3.62 10.57
C GLU A 74 -25.69 4.75 10.86
N VAL A 75 -24.42 4.49 10.54
CA VAL A 75 -23.37 5.51 10.45
C VAL A 75 -22.91 5.60 9.00
N ILE A 76 -22.96 6.80 8.43
CA ILE A 76 -22.50 7.04 7.06
C ILE A 76 -21.09 7.61 7.10
N VAL A 77 -20.19 6.99 6.34
CA VAL A 77 -18.78 7.40 6.23
C VAL A 77 -18.42 7.71 4.78
N ASP A 78 -17.34 8.46 4.58
CA ASP A 78 -16.81 8.67 3.23
C ASP A 78 -16.21 7.38 2.63
N VAL A 79 -15.99 7.37 1.31
CA VAL A 79 -15.45 6.21 0.58
C VAL A 79 -14.08 5.77 1.10
N SER A 80 -13.22 6.71 1.49
CA SER A 80 -11.87 6.38 1.97
C SER A 80 -11.94 5.63 3.30
N CYS A 81 -12.80 6.10 4.21
CA CYS A 81 -13.07 5.45 5.47
C CYS A 81 -13.75 4.09 5.25
N ALA A 82 -14.70 3.99 4.32
CA ALA A 82 -15.37 2.74 3.96
C ALA A 82 -14.37 1.66 3.48
N THR A 83 -13.47 2.02 2.55
CA THR A 83 -12.39 1.14 2.08
C THR A 83 -11.44 0.73 3.22
N ALA A 84 -11.10 1.65 4.14
CA ALA A 84 -10.26 1.33 5.29
C ALA A 84 -10.94 0.36 6.26
N VAL A 85 -12.24 0.54 6.53
CA VAL A 85 -13.03 -0.36 7.38
C VAL A 85 -13.08 -1.76 6.79
N LEU A 86 -13.31 -1.87 5.48
CA LEU A 86 -13.24 -3.16 4.77
C LEU A 86 -11.85 -3.82 4.90
N ARG A 87 -10.79 -3.06 5.12
CA ARG A 87 -9.43 -3.58 5.38
C ARG A 87 -9.14 -3.82 6.88
N GLY A 88 -10.15 -3.79 7.75
CA GLY A 88 -10.01 -4.07 9.17
C GLY A 88 -9.76 -2.84 10.05
N ALA A 89 -9.98 -1.62 9.56
CA ALA A 89 -9.84 -0.42 10.37
C ALA A 89 -11.08 -0.11 11.22
N HIS A 90 -10.87 0.61 12.33
CA HIS A 90 -11.96 1.32 13.01
C HIS A 90 -12.43 2.54 12.21
N VAL A 91 -13.62 3.06 12.53
CA VAL A 91 -14.07 4.35 12.02
C VAL A 91 -13.55 5.46 12.91
N TYR A 92 -12.78 6.38 12.33
CA TYR A 92 -12.30 7.57 13.03
C TYR A 92 -13.19 8.77 12.73
N ALA A 93 -13.32 9.68 13.70
CA ALA A 93 -14.20 10.85 13.63
C ALA A 93 -14.10 11.69 12.35
N PRO A 94 -12.91 11.92 11.74
CA PRO A 94 -12.82 12.68 10.49
C PRO A 94 -13.60 12.06 9.32
N GLY A 95 -13.72 10.73 9.27
CA GLY A 95 -14.37 9.99 8.18
C GLY A 95 -15.89 9.86 8.31
N VAL A 96 -16.48 10.29 9.44
CA VAL A 96 -17.94 10.22 9.65
C VAL A 96 -18.64 11.39 8.96
N LEU A 97 -19.61 11.08 8.11
CA LEU A 97 -20.45 12.04 7.40
C LEU A 97 -21.83 12.18 8.05
N GLY A 98 -22.45 11.06 8.43
CA GLY A 98 -23.81 11.04 8.97
C GLY A 98 -23.94 10.10 10.15
N LEU A 99 -24.74 10.51 11.14
CA LEU A 99 -25.06 9.69 12.30
C LEU A 99 -26.49 10.01 12.74
N SER A 100 -27.34 8.99 12.85
CA SER A 100 -28.73 9.14 13.29
C SER A 100 -28.82 9.76 14.69
N SER A 101 -29.82 10.62 14.93
CA SER A 101 -29.95 11.38 16.18
C SER A 101 -30.25 10.53 17.43
N ASN A 102 -30.79 9.32 17.24
CA ASN A 102 -31.31 8.50 18.34
C ASN A 102 -30.27 7.51 18.89
N CYS A 103 -29.01 7.65 18.49
CA CYS A 103 -27.98 6.70 18.84
C CYS A 103 -27.47 6.88 20.29
N LYS A 104 -27.13 5.78 20.96
CA LYS A 104 -26.53 5.74 22.30
C LYS A 104 -25.09 5.22 22.27
N LEU A 105 -24.26 5.70 23.19
CA LEU A 105 -22.89 5.18 23.34
C LEU A 105 -22.92 3.68 23.67
N GLY A 106 -22.00 2.94 23.06
CA GLY A 106 -21.85 1.49 23.25
C GLY A 106 -22.88 0.63 22.54
N GLU A 107 -23.86 1.22 21.85
CA GLU A 107 -24.80 0.43 21.06
C GLU A 107 -24.17 -0.07 19.76
N LYS A 108 -24.75 -1.14 19.19
CA LYS A 108 -24.36 -1.65 17.88
C LYS A 108 -24.90 -0.75 16.77
N VAL A 109 -24.04 -0.40 15.82
CA VAL A 109 -24.38 0.41 14.65
C VAL A 109 -23.82 -0.24 13.38
N ASP A 110 -24.56 -0.12 12.28
CA ASP A 110 -24.10 -0.55 10.96
C ASP A 110 -23.45 0.63 10.24
N VAL A 111 -22.28 0.39 9.66
CA VAL A 111 -21.50 1.40 8.95
C VAL A 111 -21.71 1.23 7.46
N TYR A 112 -21.99 2.34 6.79
CA TYR A 112 -22.19 2.41 5.34
C TYR A 112 -21.27 3.45 4.70
N GLY A 113 -20.61 3.09 3.61
CA GLY A 113 -19.86 4.01 2.78
C GLY A 113 -20.76 4.71 1.77
N ASP A 114 -20.69 6.04 1.68
CA ASP A 114 -21.38 6.83 0.66
C ASP A 114 -20.68 6.71 -0.70
N LEU A 115 -21.30 6.01 -1.65
CA LEU A 115 -20.72 5.79 -2.99
C LEU A 115 -20.95 6.96 -3.94
N ASP A 116 -21.98 7.76 -3.71
CA ASP A 116 -22.30 8.92 -4.55
C ASP A 116 -21.46 10.14 -4.17
N GLY A 117 -20.98 10.21 -2.92
CA GLY A 117 -20.29 11.39 -2.38
C GLY A 117 -21.23 12.58 -2.16
N HIS A 118 -22.53 12.33 -2.05
CA HIS A 118 -23.58 13.34 -1.87
C HIS A 118 -24.03 13.49 -0.41
N CYS A 119 -23.56 12.62 0.50
CA CYS A 119 -23.86 12.71 1.92
C CYS A 119 -23.17 13.95 2.52
N LYS A 120 -23.97 14.93 2.93
CA LYS A 120 -23.46 16.14 3.59
C LYS A 120 -23.01 15.81 5.00
N ARG A 121 -21.83 16.31 5.38
CA ARG A 121 -21.29 16.18 6.74
C ARG A 121 -22.28 16.75 7.76
N GLY A 122 -22.58 15.96 8.78
CA GLY A 122 -23.59 16.28 9.78
C GLY A 122 -25.01 15.86 9.39
N LEU A 123 -25.24 14.95 8.46
CA LEU A 123 -26.59 14.45 8.16
C LEU A 123 -27.23 13.82 9.41
N LYS A 124 -28.46 14.24 9.75
CA LYS A 124 -29.23 13.78 10.94
C LYS A 124 -30.22 12.66 10.65
N VAL A 125 -30.73 12.65 9.42
CA VAL A 125 -31.75 11.71 8.94
C VAL A 125 -31.09 10.54 8.22
N GLN A 126 -31.87 9.50 7.96
CA GLN A 126 -31.41 8.36 7.17
C GLN A 126 -30.94 8.83 5.78
N TYR A 127 -29.79 8.31 5.34
CA TYR A 127 -29.27 8.58 4.00
C TYR A 127 -29.91 7.63 2.98
N ILE A 128 -30.51 8.21 1.94
CA ILE A 128 -31.26 7.51 0.88
C ILE A 128 -30.41 7.31 -0.40
N GLY A 129 -29.21 7.90 -0.47
CA GLY A 129 -28.31 7.74 -1.61
C GLY A 129 -27.69 6.34 -1.74
N LYS A 130 -26.94 6.12 -2.82
CA LYS A 130 -26.22 4.87 -3.06
C LYS A 130 -25.15 4.70 -1.99
N LYS A 131 -25.29 3.65 -1.20
CA LYS A 131 -24.40 3.33 -0.10
C LYS A 131 -24.08 1.85 -0.07
N VAL A 132 -22.92 1.50 0.48
CA VAL A 132 -22.48 0.11 0.64
C VAL A 132 -22.29 -0.21 2.12
N TYR A 133 -22.83 -1.33 2.58
CA TYR A 133 -22.57 -1.81 3.94
C TYR A 133 -21.12 -2.26 4.06
N VAL A 134 -20.39 -1.75 5.05
CA VAL A 134 -18.97 -2.08 5.25
C VAL A 134 -18.67 -2.80 6.56
N GLY A 135 -19.64 -2.90 7.46
CA GLY A 135 -19.51 -3.69 8.67
C GLY A 135 -20.38 -3.18 9.82
N THR A 136 -20.27 -3.85 10.96
CA THR A 136 -20.97 -3.50 12.20
C THR A 136 -19.95 -3.27 13.31
N GLY A 137 -20.24 -2.31 14.20
CA GLY A 137 -19.38 -1.98 15.33
C GLY A 137 -20.13 -1.30 16.47
N TYR A 138 -19.40 -0.89 17.50
CA TYR A 138 -19.94 -0.20 18.67
C TYR A 138 -19.66 1.30 18.59
N LEU A 139 -20.70 2.11 18.78
CA LEU A 139 -20.58 3.56 18.75
C LEU A 139 -19.78 4.07 19.96
N LYS A 140 -18.75 4.88 19.70
CA LYS A 140 -17.85 5.46 20.71
C LYS A 140 -17.94 6.98 20.81
N MET A 141 -18.52 7.65 19.81
CA MET A 141 -18.74 9.08 19.82
C MET A 141 -20.18 9.41 19.42
N LEU A 142 -20.81 10.32 20.15
CA LEU A 142 -22.13 10.83 19.79
C LEU A 142 -22.02 11.95 18.77
N ARG A 143 -23.16 12.27 18.18
CA ARG A 143 -23.27 13.31 17.16
C ARG A 143 -22.69 14.66 17.59
N HIS A 144 -22.98 15.10 18.83
CA HIS A 144 -22.47 16.38 19.33
C HIS A 144 -20.94 16.39 19.45
N ASN A 145 -20.33 15.24 19.77
CA ASN A 145 -18.87 15.10 19.79
C ASN A 145 -18.27 15.17 18.38
N LEU A 146 -19.02 14.81 17.34
CA LEU A 146 -18.52 14.74 15.96
C LEU A 146 -18.70 16.06 15.19
N PHE A 147 -19.80 16.77 15.41
CA PHE A 147 -20.21 17.88 14.54
C PHE A 147 -20.43 19.23 15.24
N ASP A 148 -20.66 19.26 16.55
CA ASP A 148 -21.10 20.50 17.22
C ASP A 148 -19.92 21.27 17.84
N ASN A 149 -18.82 20.59 18.20
CA ASN A 149 -17.71 21.18 18.93
C ASN A 149 -16.69 21.99 18.11
N GLY A 150 -16.94 22.27 16.82
CA GLY A 150 -16.11 23.14 15.96
C GLY A 150 -14.65 22.70 15.71
N ALA A 151 -14.10 21.77 16.48
CA ALA A 151 -12.76 21.23 16.34
C ALA A 151 -12.71 20.07 15.34
N GLN A 152 -11.56 19.88 14.69
CA GLN A 152 -11.22 18.63 14.00
C GLN A 152 -11.15 17.50 15.03
N ASN A 153 -12.29 16.88 15.30
CA ASN A 153 -12.38 15.76 16.23
C ASN A 153 -11.56 14.59 15.69
N SER A 154 -10.67 14.08 16.54
CA SER A 154 -9.82 12.92 16.28
C SER A 154 -10.20 11.80 17.24
N GLY A 155 -9.84 10.56 16.90
CA GLY A 155 -10.16 9.38 17.69
C GLY A 155 -11.24 8.50 17.06
N VAL A 156 -11.50 7.36 17.71
CA VAL A 156 -12.40 6.31 17.23
C VAL A 156 -13.84 6.71 17.48
N ALA A 157 -14.62 6.87 16.40
CA ALA A 157 -16.05 7.13 16.44
C ALA A 157 -16.88 5.84 16.48
N VAL A 158 -16.44 4.81 15.74
CA VAL A 158 -17.03 3.46 15.81
C VAL A 158 -15.91 2.44 15.97
N SER A 159 -15.96 1.70 17.07
CA SER A 159 -15.10 0.54 17.29
C SER A 159 -15.67 -0.63 16.50
N MET A 160 -15.14 -0.86 15.30
CA MET A 160 -15.58 -1.97 14.44
C MET A 160 -15.43 -3.31 15.13
N LEU A 161 -16.46 -4.15 15.00
CA LEU A 161 -16.52 -5.51 15.52
C LEU A 161 -16.27 -6.50 14.37
N LEU A 162 -17.06 -6.40 13.29
CA LEU A 162 -16.90 -7.24 12.11
C LEU A 162 -17.07 -6.40 10.83
N PRO A 163 -16.00 -6.18 10.06
CA PRO A 163 -16.09 -5.68 8.69
C PRO A 163 -16.85 -6.64 7.79
N ALA A 164 -17.52 -6.13 6.76
CA ALA A 164 -18.23 -6.96 5.77
C ALA A 164 -17.29 -7.89 5.00
N SER A 165 -16.00 -7.54 4.89
CA SER A 165 -14.94 -8.39 4.33
C SER A 165 -14.54 -9.56 5.23
N LYS A 166 -14.99 -9.56 6.48
CA LYS A 166 -14.60 -10.50 7.55
C LYS A 166 -13.11 -10.47 7.89
N LEU A 167 -12.36 -9.46 7.44
CA LEU A 167 -10.98 -9.29 7.88
C LEU A 167 -10.97 -8.94 9.38
N PRO A 168 -10.03 -9.50 10.17
CA PRO A 168 -9.94 -9.18 11.59
C PRO A 168 -9.61 -7.71 11.79
N VAL A 169 -10.17 -7.13 12.85
CA VAL A 169 -9.92 -5.73 13.20
C VAL A 169 -8.64 -5.66 14.01
N ILE A 170 -7.52 -5.53 13.31
CA ILE A 170 -6.19 -5.47 13.91
C ILE A 170 -5.64 -4.06 13.70
N ASN A 171 -5.45 -3.34 14.80
CA ASN A 171 -5.07 -1.93 14.78
C ASN A 171 -3.65 -1.72 15.30
N GLU A 172 -3.14 -0.51 15.17
CA GLU A 172 -1.82 -0.13 15.68
C GLU A 172 -1.75 -0.08 17.22
N THR A 173 -2.82 -0.39 17.96
CA THR A 173 -2.75 -0.47 19.43
C THR A 173 -2.26 -1.83 19.93
N ILE A 174 -2.30 -2.88 19.09
CA ILE A 174 -1.83 -4.21 19.50
C ILE A 174 -0.30 -4.32 19.53
N TYR A 175 0.39 -3.45 18.80
CA TYR A 175 1.85 -3.36 18.76
C TYR A 175 2.26 -1.89 18.85
N PRO A 176 3.28 -1.54 19.65
CA PRO A 176 3.88 -0.22 19.64
C PRO A 176 4.23 0.28 18.22
N GLU A 177 4.09 1.60 18.02
CA GLU A 177 4.36 2.25 16.74
C GLU A 177 5.73 1.82 16.17
N GLY A 178 5.73 1.41 14.89
CA GLY A 178 6.93 0.98 14.17
C GLY A 178 7.42 -0.44 14.45
N GLN A 179 6.75 -1.26 15.28
CA GLN A 179 7.04 -2.69 15.37
C GLN A 179 6.44 -3.49 14.20
N VAL A 180 5.25 -3.10 13.76
CA VAL A 180 4.58 -3.69 12.60
C VAL A 180 4.01 -2.59 11.73
N LEU A 181 3.83 -2.89 10.45
CA LEU A 181 3.15 -2.02 9.51
C LEU A 181 2.15 -2.82 8.69
N LEU A 182 0.89 -2.38 8.64
CA LEU A 182 -0.07 -2.93 7.70
C LEU A 182 0.32 -2.48 6.28
N GLN A 183 0.81 -3.40 5.47
CA GLN A 183 1.38 -3.13 4.16
C GLN A 183 0.95 -4.20 3.18
N ASN A 184 0.46 -3.80 2.01
CA ASN A 184 0.04 -4.73 0.98
C ASN A 184 1.21 -5.65 0.56
N LEU A 185 0.94 -6.94 0.43
CA LEU A 185 1.95 -7.96 0.11
C LEU A 185 2.86 -7.57 -1.07
N PRO A 186 2.37 -7.14 -2.25
CA PRO A 186 3.26 -6.74 -3.35
C PRO A 186 4.22 -5.61 -3.00
N SER A 187 3.82 -4.69 -2.11
CA SER A 187 4.71 -3.61 -1.65
C SER A 187 5.81 -4.10 -0.70
N ILE A 188 5.61 -5.19 0.03
CA ILE A 188 6.67 -5.88 0.80
C ILE A 188 7.59 -6.63 -0.16
N VAL A 189 7.03 -7.30 -1.18
CA VAL A 189 7.81 -7.99 -2.22
C VAL A 189 8.78 -7.04 -2.91
N VAL A 190 8.42 -5.78 -3.14
CA VAL A 190 9.37 -4.78 -3.69
C VAL A 190 10.66 -4.68 -2.85
N GLY A 191 10.56 -4.67 -1.52
CA GLY A 191 11.74 -4.67 -0.64
C GLY A 191 12.60 -5.91 -0.85
N TRP A 192 11.98 -7.08 -0.98
CA TRP A 192 12.67 -8.34 -1.30
C TRP A 192 13.34 -8.32 -2.68
N VAL A 193 12.72 -7.68 -3.67
CA VAL A 193 13.25 -7.57 -5.04
C VAL A 193 14.44 -6.61 -5.12
N VAL A 194 14.38 -5.50 -4.38
CA VAL A 194 15.51 -4.56 -4.20
C VAL A 194 16.66 -5.27 -3.47
N ASN A 195 16.34 -6.08 -2.46
CA ASN A 195 17.29 -6.87 -1.68
C ASN A 195 18.48 -6.03 -1.15
N PRO A 196 18.24 -4.97 -0.35
CA PRO A 196 19.30 -4.05 0.08
C PRO A 196 20.35 -4.77 0.93
N GLN A 197 21.62 -4.54 0.65
CA GLN A 197 22.76 -5.11 1.38
C GLN A 197 23.45 -4.04 2.25
N PRO A 198 24.13 -4.43 3.33
CA PRO A 198 25.01 -3.53 4.07
C PRO A 198 26.02 -2.82 3.15
N ASN A 199 26.28 -1.54 3.45
CA ASN A 199 27.21 -0.65 2.75
C ASN A 199 26.83 -0.25 1.31
N GLU A 200 25.69 -0.69 0.78
CA GLU A 200 25.18 -0.19 -0.51
C GLU A 200 24.60 1.21 -0.37
N ILE A 201 24.78 2.04 -1.41
CA ILE A 201 24.16 3.35 -1.55
C ILE A 201 22.89 3.19 -2.38
N ILE A 202 21.74 3.47 -1.76
CA ILE A 202 20.42 3.20 -2.34
C ILE A 202 19.61 4.49 -2.44
N LEU A 203 19.00 4.74 -3.59
CA LEU A 203 18.07 5.86 -3.81
C LEU A 203 16.63 5.37 -3.89
N ASP A 204 15.75 5.88 -3.04
CA ASP A 204 14.29 5.80 -3.18
C ASP A 204 13.77 7.13 -3.74
N MET A 205 13.36 7.12 -5.01
CA MET A 205 13.05 8.34 -5.75
C MET A 205 11.67 8.93 -5.42
N CYS A 206 10.74 8.16 -4.87
CA CYS A 206 9.35 8.57 -4.65
C CYS A 206 8.87 8.00 -3.32
N ALA A 207 9.58 8.38 -2.26
CA ALA A 207 9.62 7.63 -1.03
C ALA A 207 8.37 7.77 -0.16
N ALA A 208 7.58 8.85 -0.26
CA ALA A 208 6.54 9.11 0.73
C ALA A 208 5.37 8.12 0.62
N PRO A 209 4.82 7.64 1.75
CA PRO A 209 5.09 8.08 3.13
C PRO A 209 6.30 7.40 3.81
N GLY A 210 7.09 6.59 3.12
CA GLY A 210 8.30 5.96 3.65
C GLY A 210 8.15 4.47 3.92
N ASN A 211 7.06 3.83 3.47
CA ASN A 211 6.82 2.41 3.77
C ASN A 211 7.91 1.53 3.14
N LYS A 212 8.21 1.70 1.85
CA LYS A 212 9.28 0.92 1.20
C LYS A 212 10.65 1.34 1.73
N THR A 213 10.89 2.64 1.90
CA THR A 213 12.14 3.18 2.46
C THR A 213 12.49 2.58 3.82
N THR A 214 11.53 2.54 4.75
CA THR A 214 11.73 1.94 6.08
C THR A 214 11.98 0.45 5.97
N HIS A 215 11.29 -0.27 5.09
CA HIS A 215 11.56 -1.69 4.84
C HIS A 215 13.00 -1.92 4.36
N LEU A 216 13.52 -1.06 3.48
CA LEU A 216 14.90 -1.17 3.03
C LEU A 216 15.91 -0.96 4.17
N GLY A 217 15.63 -0.03 5.08
CA GLY A 217 16.40 0.18 6.31
C GLY A 217 16.36 -1.04 7.23
N GLU A 218 15.17 -1.62 7.44
CA GLU A 218 14.97 -2.83 8.25
C GLU A 218 15.74 -4.03 7.66
N MET A 219 15.63 -4.26 6.34
CA MET A 219 16.28 -5.38 5.66
C MET A 219 17.81 -5.28 5.66
N SER A 220 18.36 -4.07 5.57
CA SER A 220 19.80 -3.83 5.62
C SER A 220 20.35 -3.77 7.05
N ASN A 221 19.52 -3.99 8.08
CA ASN A 221 19.87 -3.82 9.49
C ASN A 221 20.45 -2.44 9.82
N ASN A 222 19.90 -1.37 9.22
CA ASN A 222 20.44 -0.01 9.29
C ASN A 222 21.89 0.13 8.78
N LYS A 223 22.36 -0.78 7.91
CA LYS A 223 23.75 -0.76 7.40
C LYS A 223 23.88 -0.31 5.95
N ALA A 224 22.79 -0.15 5.20
CA ALA A 224 22.83 0.51 3.89
C ALA A 224 22.80 2.03 4.06
N PHE A 225 23.32 2.79 3.10
CA PHE A 225 23.16 4.24 3.04
C PHE A 225 22.01 4.59 2.11
N ILE A 226 20.87 5.00 2.66
CA ILE A 226 19.64 5.22 1.90
C ILE A 226 19.36 6.71 1.77
N ILE A 227 19.11 7.16 0.54
CA ILE A 227 18.59 8.50 0.25
C ILE A 227 17.14 8.36 -0.18
N ALA A 228 16.25 9.11 0.47
CA ALA A 228 14.83 9.14 0.19
C ALA A 228 14.40 10.52 -0.31
N LEU A 229 13.82 10.57 -1.51
CA LEU A 229 13.32 11.80 -2.12
C LEU A 229 11.79 11.78 -2.19
N ASP A 230 11.17 12.93 -1.92
CA ASP A 230 9.84 13.24 -2.41
C ASP A 230 9.71 14.75 -2.67
N LYS A 231 8.73 15.15 -3.47
CA LYS A 231 8.66 16.50 -4.04
C LYS A 231 8.37 17.61 -3.02
N THR A 232 7.69 17.30 -1.92
CA THR A 232 7.19 18.32 -0.96
C THR A 232 7.75 18.10 0.44
N GLN A 233 7.92 19.20 1.19
CA GLN A 233 8.41 19.13 2.57
C GLN A 233 7.49 18.31 3.47
N GLN A 234 6.17 18.50 3.37
CA GLN A 234 5.19 17.72 4.15
C GLN A 234 5.35 16.20 3.97
N LYS A 235 5.67 15.76 2.75
CA LYS A 235 5.90 14.34 2.46
C LYS A 235 7.25 13.87 2.98
N ALA A 236 8.30 14.68 2.85
CA ALA A 236 9.60 14.42 3.45
C ALA A 236 9.49 14.28 4.99
N ASP A 237 8.79 15.19 5.65
CA ASP A 237 8.56 15.16 7.10
C ASP A 237 7.83 13.87 7.52
N LYS A 238 6.90 13.37 6.68
CA LYS A 238 6.21 12.10 6.93
C LYS A 238 7.16 10.90 6.83
N ILE A 239 8.08 10.89 5.86
CA ILE A 239 9.12 9.86 5.77
C ILE A 239 10.01 9.91 7.01
N VAL A 240 10.47 11.10 7.42
CA VAL A 240 11.29 11.28 8.63
C VAL A 240 10.57 10.76 9.88
N LYS A 241 9.29 11.13 10.05
CA LYS A 241 8.45 10.64 11.15
C LYS A 241 8.39 9.12 11.15
N ASN A 242 8.11 8.50 10.00
CA ASN A 242 8.01 7.05 9.89
C ASN A 242 9.36 6.36 10.12
N CYS A 243 10.47 6.91 9.62
CA CYS A 243 11.81 6.38 9.91
C CYS A 243 12.09 6.41 11.42
N LYS A 244 11.81 7.53 12.09
CA LYS A 244 11.95 7.64 13.55
C LYS A 244 11.07 6.63 14.29
N ALA A 245 9.79 6.53 13.90
CA ALA A 245 8.84 5.59 14.48
C ALA A 245 9.31 4.14 14.35
N HIS A 246 9.93 3.77 13.22
CA HIS A 246 10.47 2.44 12.95
C HIS A 246 11.91 2.22 13.46
N GLY A 247 12.59 3.24 14.00
CA GLY A 247 13.98 3.12 14.45
C GLY A 247 14.99 3.01 13.31
N ILE A 248 14.68 3.60 12.16
CA ILE A 248 15.55 3.62 10.98
C ILE A 248 16.50 4.80 11.07
N THR A 249 17.80 4.52 11.07
CA THR A 249 18.87 5.50 11.28
C THR A 249 19.74 5.72 10.06
N CYS A 250 19.54 4.93 9.00
CA CYS A 250 20.41 4.92 7.83
C CYS A 250 19.81 5.63 6.60
N VAL A 251 18.76 6.43 6.81
CA VAL A 251 18.00 7.13 5.75
C VAL A 251 18.20 8.64 5.86
N ASN A 252 18.66 9.25 4.78
CA ASN A 252 18.70 10.70 4.59
C ASN A 252 17.53 11.14 3.69
N VAL A 253 16.66 12.00 4.21
CA VAL A 253 15.43 12.42 3.53
C VAL A 253 15.55 13.83 2.98
N PHE A 254 15.15 14.05 1.72
CA PHE A 254 15.15 15.37 1.10
C PHE A 254 13.82 15.66 0.39
N ALA A 255 13.31 16.88 0.59
CA ALA A 255 12.23 17.44 -0.21
C ALA A 255 12.81 17.93 -1.55
N PHE A 256 12.76 17.09 -2.58
CA PHE A 256 13.40 17.36 -3.86
C PHE A 256 12.62 16.73 -5.03
N ASN A 257 12.61 17.40 -6.18
CA ASN A 257 11.99 16.84 -7.38
C ASN A 257 12.93 15.83 -8.04
N SER A 258 12.59 14.55 -7.93
CA SER A 258 13.42 13.42 -8.40
C SER A 258 13.69 13.40 -9.90
N VAL A 259 12.91 14.13 -10.72
CA VAL A 259 13.22 14.32 -12.15
C VAL A 259 14.54 15.07 -12.35
N ASN A 260 14.93 15.90 -11.38
CA ASN A 260 16.11 16.76 -11.44
C ASN A 260 17.22 16.27 -10.49
N CYS A 261 17.18 15.01 -10.03
CA CYS A 261 18.08 14.54 -8.97
C CYS A 261 19.51 14.25 -9.44
N TYR A 262 19.88 14.58 -10.68
CA TYR A 262 21.21 14.34 -11.24
C TYR A 262 21.89 15.64 -11.65
N THR A 263 23.22 15.65 -11.63
CA THR A 263 24.08 16.71 -12.18
C THR A 263 25.19 16.09 -13.01
N GLU A 264 25.55 16.74 -14.12
CA GLU A 264 26.70 16.38 -14.97
C GLU A 264 27.97 17.12 -14.53
N CYS A 265 27.81 18.16 -13.71
CA CYS A 265 28.89 18.95 -13.13
C CYS A 265 28.97 18.63 -11.64
N GLY A 266 29.89 17.75 -11.25
CA GLY A 266 30.12 17.45 -9.84
C GLY A 266 31.03 16.25 -9.62
N ASP A 267 32.22 16.51 -9.08
CA ASP A 267 33.15 15.50 -8.55
C ASP A 267 32.79 15.15 -7.09
N GLY A 268 31.49 15.10 -6.79
CA GLY A 268 30.96 15.25 -5.43
C GLY A 268 30.60 13.96 -4.70
N GLU A 269 30.68 14.01 -3.37
CA GLU A 269 30.19 12.96 -2.48
C GLU A 269 28.65 12.84 -2.55
N VAL A 270 28.13 11.61 -2.45
CA VAL A 270 26.70 11.29 -2.51
C VAL A 270 26.00 11.67 -1.19
N ILE A 271 25.95 12.96 -0.89
CA ILE A 271 25.45 13.48 0.40
C ILE A 271 24.11 14.18 0.24
N LYS A 272 23.91 14.96 -0.83
CA LYS A 272 22.69 15.76 -1.05
C LYS A 272 22.35 15.88 -2.54
N PRO A 273 21.06 15.97 -2.91
CA PRO A 273 20.67 16.16 -4.31
C PRO A 273 21.02 17.59 -4.80
N PRO A 274 21.30 17.77 -6.11
CA PRO A 274 21.39 16.74 -7.15
C PRO A 274 22.69 15.92 -7.06
N PHE A 275 22.65 14.67 -7.51
CA PHE A 275 23.73 13.69 -7.40
C PHE A 275 24.54 13.57 -8.70
N PRO A 276 25.85 13.26 -8.64
CA PRO A 276 26.62 12.90 -9.83
C PRO A 276 26.04 11.69 -10.58
N LEU A 277 26.43 11.53 -11.83
CA LEU A 277 26.13 10.33 -12.60
C LEU A 277 26.74 9.09 -11.91
N ASN A 278 26.09 7.93 -12.04
CA ASN A 278 26.60 6.66 -11.49
C ASN A 278 26.92 6.70 -9.97
N SER A 279 26.04 7.30 -9.17
CA SER A 279 26.21 7.47 -7.72
C SER A 279 25.67 6.30 -6.88
N PHE A 280 24.66 5.57 -7.36
CA PHE A 280 23.91 4.61 -6.55
C PHE A 280 24.09 3.18 -7.01
N ASP A 281 24.30 2.27 -6.05
CA ASP A 281 24.33 0.82 -6.28
C ASP A 281 22.94 0.30 -6.62
N LYS A 282 21.91 0.88 -5.98
CA LYS A 282 20.51 0.55 -6.24
C LYS A 282 19.62 1.78 -6.32
N VAL A 283 18.63 1.73 -7.20
CA VAL A 283 17.58 2.75 -7.31
C VAL A 283 16.23 2.05 -7.24
N LEU A 284 15.39 2.47 -6.31
CA LEU A 284 13.97 2.16 -6.26
C LEU A 284 13.17 3.31 -6.86
N LEU A 285 12.46 3.02 -7.94
CA LEU A 285 11.48 3.90 -8.56
C LEU A 285 10.08 3.33 -8.32
N ASP A 286 9.54 3.57 -7.13
CA ASP A 286 8.13 3.34 -6.81
C ASP A 286 7.29 4.51 -7.35
N ALA A 287 7.01 4.47 -8.65
CA ALA A 287 6.58 5.66 -9.35
C ALA A 287 5.15 6.09 -8.99
N PRO A 288 4.86 7.40 -8.97
CA PRO A 288 3.47 7.87 -8.91
C PRO A 288 2.71 7.32 -10.12
N CYS A 289 1.55 6.72 -9.86
CA CYS A 289 0.75 6.02 -10.85
C CYS A 289 -0.73 6.31 -10.66
N SER A 290 -1.54 5.85 -11.60
CA SER A 290 -3.00 5.97 -11.55
C SER A 290 -3.67 5.31 -10.34
N GLY A 291 -3.02 4.33 -9.69
CA GLY A 291 -3.53 3.66 -8.50
C GLY A 291 -4.75 2.77 -8.76
N LEU A 292 -4.98 2.37 -10.02
CA LEU A 292 -6.15 1.56 -10.42
C LEU A 292 -6.15 0.15 -9.80
N GLY A 293 -5.02 -0.31 -9.26
CA GLY A 293 -4.89 -1.62 -8.63
C GLY A 293 -5.30 -1.65 -7.16
N GLN A 294 -5.63 -0.51 -6.54
CA GLN A 294 -6.02 -0.51 -5.11
C GLN A 294 -7.28 -1.35 -4.89
N ARG A 295 -7.34 -2.08 -3.77
CA ARG A 295 -8.48 -2.93 -3.42
C ARG A 295 -8.85 -2.82 -1.94
N PRO A 296 -10.14 -2.71 -1.59
CA PRO A 296 -11.29 -2.59 -2.50
C PRO A 296 -11.39 -1.20 -3.15
N LEU A 297 -11.63 -1.16 -4.46
CA LEU A 297 -11.89 0.06 -5.23
C LEU A 297 -13.40 0.27 -5.36
N LEU A 298 -13.99 0.93 -4.37
CA LEU A 298 -15.44 1.19 -4.34
C LEU A 298 -15.88 2.26 -5.35
N VAL A 299 -15.04 3.29 -5.53
CA VAL A 299 -15.29 4.40 -6.47
C VAL A 299 -13.96 4.80 -7.11
N ASN A 300 -13.94 4.88 -8.43
CA ASN A 300 -12.79 5.41 -9.18
C ASN A 300 -13.10 6.84 -9.65
N LYS A 301 -12.22 7.79 -9.30
CA LYS A 301 -12.34 9.21 -9.67
C LYS A 301 -11.31 9.65 -10.72
N ILE A 302 -10.52 8.73 -11.27
CA ILE A 302 -9.52 9.08 -12.27
C ILE A 302 -10.19 9.46 -13.60
N SER A 303 -9.74 10.56 -14.21
CA SER A 303 -10.14 10.94 -15.56
C SER A 303 -9.17 10.36 -16.59
N SER A 304 -9.63 10.19 -17.83
CA SER A 304 -8.77 9.70 -18.92
C SER A 304 -7.52 10.57 -19.12
N LYS A 305 -7.66 11.89 -18.99
CA LYS A 305 -6.53 12.84 -19.05
C LYS A 305 -5.51 12.61 -17.93
N MET A 306 -5.96 12.33 -16.70
CA MET A 306 -5.05 12.00 -15.61
C MET A 306 -4.35 10.66 -15.85
N LEU A 307 -5.10 9.64 -16.29
CA LEU A 307 -4.55 8.32 -16.61
C LEU A 307 -3.43 8.41 -17.66
N GLU A 308 -3.64 9.17 -18.74
CA GLU A 308 -2.64 9.37 -19.79
C GLU A 308 -1.40 10.16 -19.34
N SER A 309 -1.53 10.99 -18.30
CA SER A 309 -0.44 11.88 -17.85
C SER A 309 0.68 11.14 -17.09
N TYR A 310 0.35 10.05 -16.38
CA TYR A 310 1.28 9.37 -15.48
C TYR A 310 2.48 8.79 -16.22
N LYS A 311 2.27 8.17 -17.40
CA LYS A 311 3.36 7.61 -18.20
C LYS A 311 4.43 8.64 -18.54
N PHE A 312 4.07 9.89 -18.80
CA PHE A 312 5.05 10.94 -19.12
C PHE A 312 5.89 11.34 -17.90
N VAL A 313 5.28 11.36 -16.71
CA VAL A 313 6.01 11.61 -15.45
C VAL A 313 6.95 10.45 -15.15
N GLN A 314 6.47 9.22 -15.27
CA GLN A 314 7.24 7.99 -15.08
C GLN A 314 8.46 7.94 -16.01
N ARG A 315 8.30 8.27 -17.30
CA ARG A 315 9.42 8.35 -18.27
C ARG A 315 10.50 9.37 -17.85
N LYS A 316 10.11 10.52 -17.32
CA LYS A 316 11.04 11.54 -16.81
C LYS A 316 11.81 11.04 -15.58
N LEU A 317 11.11 10.36 -14.66
CA LEU A 317 11.73 9.76 -13.48
C LEU A 317 12.70 8.63 -13.87
N PHE A 318 12.33 7.77 -14.82
CA PHE A 318 13.20 6.74 -15.36
C PHE A 318 14.51 7.33 -15.91
N ASN A 319 14.43 8.40 -16.70
CA ASN A 319 15.63 9.06 -17.23
C ASN A 319 16.59 9.49 -16.11
N ALA A 320 16.06 10.11 -15.04
CA ALA A 320 16.87 10.48 -13.89
C ALA A 320 17.44 9.26 -13.15
N ALA A 321 16.63 8.19 -12.98
CA ALA A 321 17.06 6.93 -12.36
C ALA A 321 18.25 6.30 -13.09
N VAL A 322 18.20 6.21 -14.43
CA VAL A 322 19.28 5.63 -15.25
C VAL A 322 20.58 6.44 -15.14
N LYS A 323 20.47 7.77 -15.08
CA LYS A 323 21.64 8.66 -14.98
C LYS A 323 22.40 8.49 -13.66
N VAL A 324 21.69 8.37 -12.54
CA VAL A 324 22.32 8.25 -11.22
C VAL A 324 22.69 6.81 -10.83
N LEU A 325 22.19 5.80 -11.55
CA LEU A 325 22.50 4.39 -11.29
C LEU A 325 23.91 4.02 -11.80
N LYS A 326 24.71 3.37 -10.95
CA LYS A 326 26.03 2.82 -11.31
C LYS A 326 25.93 1.75 -12.40
N VAL A 327 27.00 1.60 -13.18
CA VAL A 327 27.19 0.39 -14.01
C VAL A 327 27.29 -0.82 -13.09
N GLY A 328 26.58 -1.90 -13.43
CA GLY A 328 26.35 -3.06 -12.56
C GLY A 328 25.28 -2.85 -11.49
N GLY A 329 24.76 -1.64 -11.33
CA GLY A 329 23.73 -1.31 -10.34
C GLY A 329 22.35 -1.83 -10.73
N ILE A 330 21.46 -1.93 -9.73
CA ILE A 330 20.09 -2.43 -9.86
C ILE A 330 19.07 -1.29 -9.85
N LEU A 331 18.16 -1.29 -10.82
CA LEU A 331 16.96 -0.45 -10.82
C LEU A 331 15.72 -1.32 -10.64
N VAL A 332 14.94 -1.05 -9.59
CA VAL A 332 13.61 -1.65 -9.41
C VAL A 332 12.55 -0.61 -9.69
N TYR A 333 11.66 -0.92 -10.61
CA TYR A 333 10.48 -0.13 -10.93
C TYR A 333 9.24 -0.82 -10.37
N SER A 334 8.38 -0.06 -9.68
CA SER A 334 7.09 -0.58 -9.23
C SER A 334 5.96 0.43 -9.34
N THR A 335 4.74 -0.09 -9.52
CA THR A 335 3.50 0.69 -9.50
C THR A 335 2.40 -0.10 -8.79
N CYS A 336 1.42 0.61 -8.23
CA CYS A 336 0.19 0.02 -7.70
C CYS A 336 -1.00 0.18 -8.67
N THR A 337 -0.71 0.09 -9.97
CA THR A 337 -1.71 0.14 -11.04
C THR A 337 -1.69 -1.13 -11.88
N ILE A 338 -2.81 -1.38 -12.56
CA ILE A 338 -3.01 -2.48 -13.50
C ILE A 338 -2.88 -2.04 -14.97
N ASN A 339 -2.73 -0.73 -15.21
CA ASN A 339 -2.69 -0.11 -16.54
C ASN A 339 -1.41 -0.50 -17.30
N GLU A 340 -1.56 -1.10 -18.47
CA GLU A 340 -0.45 -1.58 -19.30
C GLU A 340 0.48 -0.46 -19.79
N GLU A 341 -0.03 0.78 -19.95
CA GLU A 341 0.75 1.96 -20.37
C GLU A 341 1.77 2.39 -19.32
N GLU A 342 1.48 2.12 -18.05
CA GLU A 342 2.35 2.42 -16.91
C GLU A 342 3.24 1.22 -16.55
N ASN A 343 2.95 0.03 -17.08
CA ASN A 343 3.57 -1.23 -16.70
C ASN A 343 4.38 -1.84 -17.87
N GLU A 344 3.84 -2.82 -18.59
CA GLU A 344 4.54 -3.55 -19.64
C GLU A 344 5.04 -2.63 -20.76
N ARG A 345 4.20 -1.69 -21.21
CA ARG A 345 4.59 -0.73 -22.27
C ARG A 345 5.62 0.28 -21.77
N MET A 346 5.67 0.54 -20.46
CA MET A 346 6.75 1.32 -19.85
C MET A 346 8.06 0.54 -19.93
N VAL A 347 8.06 -0.76 -19.57
CA VAL A 347 9.25 -1.62 -19.67
C VAL A 347 9.74 -1.73 -21.11
N ALA A 348 8.84 -1.93 -22.08
CA ALA A 348 9.19 -1.98 -23.49
C ALA A 348 9.87 -0.67 -23.94
N TRP A 349 9.27 0.48 -23.59
CA TRP A 349 9.87 1.79 -23.86
C TRP A 349 11.23 1.99 -23.19
N VAL A 350 11.42 1.51 -21.94
CA VAL A 350 12.69 1.62 -21.22
C VAL A 350 13.79 0.83 -21.96
N LEU A 351 13.49 -0.40 -22.40
CA LEU A 351 14.45 -1.26 -23.09
C LEU A 351 14.85 -0.70 -24.46
N GLU A 352 13.91 -0.06 -25.17
CA GLU A 352 14.20 0.63 -26.42
C GLU A 352 15.01 1.92 -26.18
N LYS A 353 14.59 2.75 -25.21
CA LYS A 353 15.16 4.08 -24.98
C LYS A 353 16.54 4.03 -24.31
N PHE A 354 16.77 3.04 -23.45
CA PHE A 354 17.99 2.88 -22.68
C PHE A 354 18.65 1.52 -22.94
N PRO A 355 19.39 1.35 -24.06
CA PRO A 355 20.11 0.11 -24.37
C PRO A 355 21.16 -0.29 -23.32
N VAL A 356 21.50 0.64 -22.41
CA VAL A 356 22.37 0.40 -21.25
C VAL A 356 21.67 -0.35 -20.12
N LEU A 357 20.35 -0.51 -20.17
CA LEU A 357 19.59 -1.32 -19.21
C LEU A 357 19.27 -2.69 -19.81
N LYS A 358 19.48 -3.71 -18.99
CA LYS A 358 19.04 -5.09 -19.27
C LYS A 358 17.98 -5.48 -18.26
N LEU A 359 16.83 -5.95 -18.74
CA LEU A 359 15.81 -6.57 -17.88
C LEU A 359 16.36 -7.87 -17.30
N ILE A 360 16.13 -8.08 -16.00
CA ILE A 360 16.50 -9.31 -15.29
C ILE A 360 15.30 -9.78 -14.46
N PRO A 361 15.24 -11.08 -14.08
CA PRO A 361 14.19 -11.58 -13.21
C PRO A 361 14.07 -10.76 -11.91
N ALA A 362 12.88 -10.25 -11.65
CA ALA A 362 12.55 -9.53 -10.43
C ALA A 362 12.36 -10.51 -9.26
N GLU A 363 13.37 -11.30 -8.91
CA GLU A 363 13.25 -12.32 -7.86
C GLU A 363 13.07 -11.73 -6.45
N PRO A 364 12.30 -12.37 -5.56
CA PRO A 364 11.55 -13.62 -5.79
C PRO A 364 10.30 -13.42 -6.66
N LEU A 365 10.03 -14.36 -7.56
CA LEU A 365 8.89 -14.33 -8.49
C LEU A 365 7.64 -14.97 -7.86
N LEU A 366 6.79 -14.15 -7.24
CA LEU A 366 5.54 -14.55 -6.59
C LEU A 366 4.30 -14.13 -7.38
N GLY A 367 4.39 -13.02 -8.12
CA GLY A 367 3.33 -12.57 -9.03
C GLY A 367 3.38 -13.28 -10.38
N GLY A 368 2.31 -13.12 -11.16
CA GLY A 368 2.22 -13.61 -12.53
C GLY A 368 3.17 -12.93 -13.50
N PRO A 369 3.25 -13.41 -14.75
CA PRO A 369 4.07 -12.78 -15.77
C PRO A 369 3.44 -11.44 -16.21
N GLY A 370 4.19 -10.64 -16.97
CA GLY A 370 3.62 -9.47 -17.65
C GLY A 370 2.53 -9.89 -18.65
N LEU A 371 1.61 -8.97 -18.97
CA LEU A 371 0.53 -9.22 -19.93
C LEU A 371 1.08 -9.51 -21.35
N PRO A 372 0.45 -10.44 -22.10
CA PRO A 372 0.81 -10.68 -23.50
C PRO A 372 0.48 -9.47 -24.38
N ASN A 373 1.09 -9.38 -25.55
CA ASN A 373 0.79 -8.38 -26.58
C ASN A 373 0.93 -6.91 -26.13
N ASN A 374 1.79 -6.63 -25.14
CA ASN A 374 2.04 -5.29 -24.61
C ASN A 374 3.50 -4.83 -24.77
N GLY A 375 4.16 -5.30 -25.83
CA GLY A 375 5.52 -4.90 -26.21
C GLY A 375 6.65 -5.71 -25.57
N LEU A 376 6.34 -6.67 -24.70
CA LEU A 376 7.30 -7.62 -24.14
C LEU A 376 7.17 -8.99 -24.80
N THR A 377 8.31 -9.62 -25.08
CA THR A 377 8.40 -11.04 -25.46
C THR A 377 8.09 -11.95 -24.26
N ASP A 378 7.76 -13.22 -24.49
CA ASP A 378 7.48 -14.15 -23.39
C ASP A 378 8.66 -14.31 -22.42
N GLU A 379 9.90 -14.31 -22.93
CA GLU A 379 11.11 -14.31 -22.10
C GLU A 379 11.20 -13.07 -21.19
N GLN A 380 10.77 -11.91 -21.66
CA GLN A 380 10.75 -10.68 -20.85
C GLN A 380 9.55 -10.65 -19.90
N ARG A 381 8.39 -11.19 -20.33
CA ARG A 381 7.18 -11.27 -19.50
C ARG A 381 7.40 -12.13 -18.26
N ILE A 382 8.21 -13.19 -18.36
CA ILE A 382 8.60 -13.99 -17.19
C ILE A 382 9.69 -13.33 -16.33
N MET A 383 10.28 -12.21 -16.73
CA MET A 383 11.24 -11.50 -15.86
C MET A 383 10.56 -10.47 -14.96
N VAL A 384 9.41 -9.93 -15.39
CA VAL A 384 8.59 -9.02 -14.59
C VAL A 384 7.60 -9.78 -13.72
N GLN A 385 6.95 -9.06 -12.82
CA GLN A 385 5.88 -9.60 -11.98
C GLN A 385 4.66 -8.70 -11.98
N ARG A 386 3.50 -9.29 -12.23
CA ARG A 386 2.20 -8.64 -12.15
C ARG A 386 1.34 -9.35 -11.12
N PHE A 387 0.78 -8.59 -10.20
CA PHE A 387 -0.21 -9.06 -9.23
C PHE A 387 -1.59 -8.67 -9.74
N GLY A 388 -2.46 -9.65 -9.92
CA GLY A 388 -3.79 -9.50 -10.51
C GLY A 388 -4.52 -10.84 -10.61
N PRO A 389 -5.80 -10.82 -11.04
CA PRO A 389 -6.63 -12.01 -11.14
C PRO A 389 -6.30 -12.89 -12.37
N GLU A 390 -5.42 -12.44 -13.26
CA GLU A 390 -5.18 -13.09 -14.53
C GLU A 390 -4.46 -14.44 -14.36
N ASP A 391 -4.93 -15.42 -15.12
CA ASP A 391 -4.28 -16.72 -15.30
C ASP A 391 -3.41 -16.68 -16.57
N ASP A 392 -2.18 -17.18 -16.46
CA ASP A 392 -1.25 -17.27 -17.58
C ASP A 392 -0.41 -18.54 -17.48
N SER A 393 -0.26 -19.25 -18.60
CA SER A 393 0.46 -20.52 -18.66
C SER A 393 1.98 -20.37 -18.47
N LEU A 394 2.55 -19.18 -18.70
CA LEU A 394 3.98 -18.94 -18.51
C LEU A 394 4.40 -18.99 -17.04
N ARG A 395 3.48 -18.66 -16.12
CA ARG A 395 3.70 -18.82 -14.68
C ARG A 395 2.36 -18.94 -13.95
N PRO A 396 1.99 -20.15 -13.51
CA PRO A 396 0.89 -20.34 -12.57
C PRO A 396 1.16 -19.60 -11.26
N VAL A 397 0.12 -18.99 -10.69
CA VAL A 397 0.23 -18.16 -9.49
C VAL A 397 -0.75 -18.67 -8.44
N GLU A 398 -0.27 -18.80 -7.20
CA GLU A 398 -1.11 -19.15 -6.05
C GLU A 398 -2.14 -18.07 -5.72
N ASP A 399 -3.27 -18.49 -5.17
CA ASP A 399 -4.41 -17.60 -4.88
C ASP A 399 -4.07 -16.46 -3.92
N ILE A 400 -3.12 -16.66 -3.01
CA ILE A 400 -2.67 -15.59 -2.09
C ILE A 400 -2.10 -14.38 -2.82
N TYR A 401 -1.37 -14.59 -3.93
CA TYR A 401 -0.79 -13.51 -4.71
C TYR A 401 -1.81 -12.91 -5.69
N LYS A 402 -2.66 -13.75 -6.29
CA LYS A 402 -3.78 -13.31 -7.14
C LYS A 402 -4.81 -12.48 -6.38
N ASN A 403 -5.04 -12.79 -5.11
CA ASN A 403 -5.97 -12.06 -4.27
C ASN A 403 -5.33 -10.91 -3.49
N SER A 404 -4.21 -10.37 -3.97
CA SER A 404 -3.61 -9.14 -3.47
C SER A 404 -4.14 -7.91 -4.22
N ILE A 405 -3.55 -6.73 -4.02
CA ILE A 405 -3.87 -5.55 -4.84
C ILE A 405 -3.27 -5.71 -6.25
N GLY A 406 -3.80 -4.94 -7.21
CA GLY A 406 -3.17 -4.78 -8.52
C GLY A 406 -1.83 -4.09 -8.39
N PHE A 407 -0.77 -4.73 -8.88
CA PHE A 407 0.60 -4.24 -8.69
C PHE A 407 1.53 -4.74 -9.79
N PHE A 408 2.61 -4.01 -10.07
CA PHE A 408 3.61 -4.39 -11.05
C PHE A 408 5.03 -4.15 -10.54
N ILE A 409 5.95 -5.05 -10.87
CA ILE A 409 7.38 -4.96 -10.51
C ILE A 409 8.22 -5.35 -11.72
N ALA A 410 9.20 -4.51 -12.05
CA ALA A 410 10.24 -4.80 -13.03
C ALA A 410 11.62 -4.50 -12.42
N LYS A 411 12.62 -5.31 -12.79
CA LYS A 411 13.99 -5.19 -12.29
C LYS A 411 14.97 -5.13 -13.45
N PHE A 412 15.88 -4.18 -13.39
CA PHE A 412 16.89 -3.95 -14.42
C PHE A 412 18.28 -3.92 -13.80
N THR A 413 19.29 -4.27 -14.60
CA THR A 413 20.69 -3.99 -14.31
C THR A 413 21.24 -3.04 -15.37
N LYS A 414 22.09 -2.10 -14.96
CA LYS A 414 22.82 -1.26 -15.92
C LYS A 414 24.09 -1.98 -16.37
N ILE A 415 24.29 -2.15 -17.68
CA ILE A 415 25.40 -2.93 -18.23
C ILE A 415 26.56 -2.08 -18.77
N LYS A 416 26.34 -0.79 -19.02
CA LYS A 416 27.33 0.14 -19.58
C LYS A 416 27.17 1.54 -19.01
#